data_AF-A0A939KP37-F1
#
_entry.id   AF-A0A939KP37-F1
#
_cell.length_a   1.000
_cell.length_b   1.000
_cell.length_c   1.000
_cell.angle_alpha   90.00
_cell.angle_beta   90.00
_cell.angle_gamma   90.00
#
_symmetry.space_group_name_H-M   'P 1'
#
loop_
_entity.id
_entity.type
_entity.pdbx_description
1 polymer ?
#
loop_
_entity_poly.entity_id
_entity_poly.type
_entity_poly.pdbx_seq_one_letter_code
_entity_poly.pdbx_strand_id
1 'polypeptide(L)'
;MSTYRFRSTQLLPAARGLEFGRRHADKIRASIAAYQGLFDRAAGSAVDLGFWGAAAAARIEAVSPALLEEIAGMADGAGVPLTSLAAINARTEVLAAVGSTAAKECSTVVHVPAVGAPVAVQAWDWYPELADLWLVWEIPQPDGGMTTTVTEYGIVGKIGVNSRGLGILFNILHHAQDGQGLGAPVHVLARAVLDESRDLNQALVRLAAAPVSASSSLTLVAHAGGESAAVSVELNPGGVGYALPDDDGLLAHTNHFLSSPASGHDTELRNGPDTVLRLDGIRRRGRRAREAGWIDDAALVAVLDSHLLGGGATCCHADPALPAGSSFETLATVSLNVQDGTLSAHAGGPCTHPSRTTTTPKEHAVLNLKRIDNMDILTHDVGRLVDFYHGTLGLGFHLPYEPAEEWAAINMGNVTLYIFKSEAGEHAPRRTAVNAENAPGFDSVAFEVEDLDQAEAHLDGQVEWVDQRIEWKHPNGTWYRYRPFFDPDGNMLYITEPHISEVVE
;
A
#
# COMPACT_ATOMS: atom_id res chain seq x y z
N MET A 1 10.10 17.50 -13.01
CA MET A 1 10.68 17.21 -14.35
C MET A 1 10.11 15.89 -14.84
N SER A 2 9.75 15.75 -16.12
CA SER A 2 9.24 14.48 -16.64
C SER A 2 10.37 13.47 -16.81
N THR A 3 10.24 12.28 -16.20
CA THR A 3 11.16 11.16 -16.38
C THR A 3 11.28 10.78 -17.85
N TYR A 4 12.51 10.62 -18.37
CA TYR A 4 12.73 10.23 -19.76
C TYR A 4 12.30 8.77 -19.97
N ARG A 5 11.44 8.53 -20.97
CA ARG A 5 10.98 7.21 -21.39
C ARG A 5 11.46 6.93 -22.81
N PHE A 6 12.06 5.75 -23.03
CA PHE A 6 12.46 5.27 -24.35
C PHE A 6 11.74 3.96 -24.63
N ARG A 7 11.15 3.84 -25.82
CA ARG A 7 10.54 2.60 -26.30
C ARG A 7 11.32 2.09 -27.50
N SER A 8 11.84 0.88 -27.41
CA SER A 8 12.54 0.25 -28.53
C SER A 8 11.59 -0.02 -29.69
N THR A 9 12.10 0.11 -30.91
CA THR A 9 11.37 -0.27 -32.13
C THR A 9 11.78 -1.66 -32.62
N GLN A 10 12.93 -2.16 -32.15
CA GLN A 10 13.47 -3.46 -32.55
C GLN A 10 13.11 -4.57 -31.56
N LEU A 11 12.79 -5.76 -32.11
CA LEU A 11 12.45 -6.96 -31.33
C LEU A 11 13.64 -7.89 -31.10
N LEU A 12 14.57 -7.95 -32.06
CA LEU A 12 15.75 -8.81 -31.96
C LEU A 12 16.77 -8.21 -30.97
N PRO A 13 17.34 -9.00 -30.05
CA PRO A 13 18.21 -8.48 -28.98
C PRO A 13 19.37 -7.63 -29.49
N ALA A 14 20.18 -8.13 -30.43
CA ALA A 14 21.30 -7.39 -31.00
C ALA A 14 20.87 -6.07 -31.68
N ALA A 15 19.77 -6.09 -32.45
CA ALA A 15 19.26 -4.91 -33.14
C ALA A 15 18.70 -3.86 -32.16
N ARG A 16 18.01 -4.33 -31.10
CA ARG A 16 17.52 -3.48 -30.00
C ARG A 16 18.67 -2.86 -29.22
N GLY A 17 19.70 -3.65 -28.91
CA GLY A 17 20.94 -3.16 -28.34
C GLY A 17 21.55 -2.05 -29.18
N LEU A 18 21.73 -2.30 -30.48
CA LEU A 18 22.31 -1.32 -31.42
C LEU A 18 21.50 -0.03 -31.51
N GLU A 19 20.16 -0.13 -31.55
CA GLU A 19 19.25 1.01 -31.49
C GLU A 19 19.47 1.84 -30.22
N PHE A 20 19.43 1.19 -29.06
CA PHE A 20 19.61 1.83 -27.76
C PHE A 20 20.99 2.48 -27.66
N GLY A 21 22.04 1.75 -28.04
CA GLY A 21 23.43 2.20 -28.03
C GLY A 21 23.64 3.45 -28.87
N ARG A 22 23.11 3.48 -30.10
CA ARG A 22 23.21 4.65 -30.99
C ARG A 22 22.44 5.85 -30.43
N ARG A 23 21.25 5.61 -29.88
CA ARG A 23 20.39 6.68 -29.35
C ARG A 23 20.97 7.34 -28.09
N HIS A 24 21.70 6.58 -27.29
CA HIS A 24 22.13 6.96 -25.95
C HIS A 24 23.64 6.91 -25.72
N ALA A 25 24.44 6.95 -26.78
CA ALA A 25 25.89 6.76 -26.74
C ALA A 25 26.60 7.64 -25.69
N ASP A 26 26.26 8.93 -25.63
CA ASP A 26 26.90 9.87 -24.69
C ASP A 26 26.55 9.55 -23.23
N LYS A 27 25.29 9.20 -22.97
CA LYS A 27 24.83 8.79 -21.64
C LYS A 27 25.42 7.45 -21.22
N ILE A 28 25.59 6.52 -22.15
CA ILE A 28 26.30 5.24 -21.91
C ILE A 28 27.76 5.49 -21.53
N ARG A 29 28.49 6.33 -22.27
CA ARG A 29 29.88 6.68 -21.94
C ARG A 29 29.98 7.35 -20.58
N ALA A 30 29.03 8.24 -20.25
CA ALA A 30 28.97 8.86 -18.93
C ALA A 30 28.70 7.84 -17.81
N SER A 31 27.78 6.88 -18.01
CA SER A 31 27.55 5.78 -17.06
C SER A 31 28.80 4.91 -16.85
N ILE A 32 29.50 4.54 -17.94
CA ILE A 32 30.75 3.77 -17.84
C ILE A 32 31.80 4.54 -17.03
N ALA A 33 31.96 5.84 -17.30
CA ALA A 33 32.92 6.68 -16.59
C ALA A 33 32.57 6.83 -15.09
N ALA A 34 31.29 7.02 -14.77
CA ALA A 34 30.82 7.11 -13.39
C ALA A 34 31.07 5.78 -12.63
N TYR A 35 30.77 4.64 -13.26
CA TYR A 35 31.00 3.33 -12.67
C TYR A 35 32.48 2.98 -12.54
N GLN A 36 33.33 3.33 -13.51
CA GLN A 36 34.79 3.24 -13.36
C GLN A 36 35.25 4.00 -12.11
N GLY A 37 34.80 5.25 -11.95
CA GLY A 37 35.14 6.05 -10.77
C GLY A 37 34.67 5.42 -9.46
N LEU A 38 33.49 4.81 -9.42
CA LEU A 38 32.98 4.10 -8.25
C LEU A 38 33.80 2.85 -7.93
N PHE A 39 34.12 2.03 -8.93
CA PHE A 39 34.94 0.84 -8.74
C PHE A 39 36.34 1.20 -8.27
N ASP A 40 36.95 2.25 -8.84
CA ASP A 40 38.29 2.70 -8.47
C ASP A 40 38.34 3.19 -7.01
N ARG A 41 37.31 3.96 -6.60
CA ARG A 41 37.17 4.42 -5.22
C ARG A 41 37.00 3.25 -4.25
N ALA A 42 36.18 2.27 -4.60
CA ALA A 42 35.96 1.08 -3.77
C ALA A 42 37.22 0.21 -3.65
N ALA A 43 37.96 0.03 -4.76
CA ALA A 43 39.18 -0.76 -4.79
C ALA A 43 40.42 -0.04 -4.23
N GLY A 44 40.35 1.29 -4.06
CA GLY A 44 41.51 2.13 -3.75
C GLY A 44 42.57 2.19 -4.87
N SER A 45 42.25 1.71 -6.07
CA SER A 45 43.15 1.60 -7.22
C SER A 45 42.36 1.47 -8.52
N ALA A 46 43.00 1.67 -9.68
CA ALA A 46 42.34 1.55 -10.97
C ALA A 46 41.87 0.12 -11.24
N VAL A 47 40.57 -0.06 -11.48
CA VAL A 47 39.93 -1.33 -11.78
C VAL A 47 39.94 -1.59 -13.28
N ASP A 48 40.38 -2.78 -13.70
CA ASP A 48 40.40 -3.19 -15.10
C ASP A 48 39.02 -3.68 -15.55
N LEU A 49 38.25 -2.82 -16.25
CA LEU A 49 36.97 -3.18 -16.86
C LEU A 49 37.10 -4.21 -17.98
N GLY A 50 38.27 -4.36 -18.60
CA GLY A 50 38.53 -5.42 -19.58
C GLY A 50 38.48 -6.80 -18.91
N PHE A 51 39.21 -6.95 -17.80
CA PHE A 51 39.24 -8.18 -17.01
C PHE A 51 37.86 -8.52 -16.44
N TRP A 52 37.26 -7.59 -15.68
CA TRP A 52 35.95 -7.84 -15.05
C TRP A 52 34.83 -7.97 -16.08
N GLY A 53 34.90 -7.20 -17.15
CA GLY A 53 33.94 -7.26 -18.26
C GLY A 53 33.96 -8.58 -19.01
N ALA A 54 35.14 -9.17 -19.23
CA ALA A 54 35.24 -10.49 -19.84
C ALA A 54 34.64 -11.58 -18.95
N ALA A 55 34.91 -11.54 -17.65
CA ALA A 55 34.30 -12.45 -16.68
C ALA A 55 32.77 -12.26 -16.62
N ALA A 56 32.30 -11.02 -16.62
CA ALA A 56 30.89 -10.67 -16.65
C ALA A 56 30.20 -11.19 -17.92
N ALA A 57 30.77 -10.96 -19.10
CA ALA A 57 30.20 -11.42 -20.36
C ALA A 57 29.93 -12.93 -20.36
N ALA A 58 30.87 -13.73 -19.85
CA ALA A 58 30.69 -15.19 -19.73
C ALA A 58 29.55 -15.58 -18.77
N ARG A 59 29.37 -14.85 -17.66
CA ARG A 59 28.26 -15.10 -16.73
C ARG A 59 26.92 -14.63 -17.27
N ILE A 60 26.90 -13.52 -18.01
CA ILE A 60 25.71 -13.00 -18.69
C ILE A 60 25.25 -13.99 -19.75
N GLU A 61 26.16 -14.53 -20.57
CA GLU A 61 25.84 -15.55 -21.58
C GLU A 61 25.19 -16.79 -20.95
N ALA A 62 25.73 -17.24 -19.82
CA ALA A 62 25.19 -18.38 -19.09
C ALA A 62 23.79 -18.13 -18.51
N VAL A 63 23.45 -16.88 -18.16
CA VAL A 63 22.12 -16.50 -17.68
C VAL A 63 21.12 -16.37 -18.82
N SER A 64 21.51 -15.64 -19.87
CA SER A 64 20.71 -15.41 -21.08
C SER A 64 21.62 -14.97 -22.24
N PRO A 65 21.84 -15.84 -23.25
CA PRO A 65 22.60 -15.47 -24.46
C PRO A 65 22.00 -14.26 -25.18
N ALA A 66 20.66 -14.15 -25.19
CA ALA A 66 19.96 -13.02 -25.79
C ALA A 66 20.32 -11.68 -25.12
N LEU A 67 20.48 -11.65 -23.80
CA LEU A 67 20.90 -10.43 -23.10
C LEU A 67 22.36 -10.09 -23.36
N LEU A 68 23.25 -11.07 -23.57
CA LEU A 68 24.62 -10.78 -24.02
C LEU A 68 24.61 -10.15 -25.42
N GLU A 69 23.80 -10.67 -26.35
CA GLU A 69 23.65 -10.07 -27.69
C GLU A 69 23.12 -8.63 -27.64
N GLU A 70 22.16 -8.35 -26.76
CA GLU A 70 21.63 -7.00 -26.54
C GLU A 70 22.69 -6.05 -25.99
N ILE A 71 23.53 -6.52 -25.04
CA ILE A 71 24.65 -5.74 -24.51
C ILE A 71 25.72 -5.51 -25.57
N ALA A 72 26.03 -6.52 -26.40
CA ALA A 72 26.97 -6.38 -27.51
C ALA A 72 26.50 -5.38 -28.56
N GLY A 73 25.21 -5.46 -28.95
CA GLY A 73 24.62 -4.46 -29.83
C GLY A 73 24.69 -3.05 -29.23
N MET A 74 24.43 -2.92 -27.93
CA MET A 74 24.53 -1.63 -27.22
C MET A 74 25.96 -1.08 -27.22
N ALA A 75 26.95 -1.94 -27.05
CA ALA A 75 28.37 -1.58 -27.09
C ALA A 75 28.75 -1.07 -28.49
N ASP A 76 28.36 -1.80 -29.54
CA ASP A 76 28.59 -1.43 -30.93
C ASP A 76 27.90 -0.09 -31.28
N GLY A 77 26.67 0.10 -30.82
CA GLY A 77 25.91 1.32 -31.06
C GLY A 77 26.48 2.55 -30.37
N ALA A 78 27.02 2.39 -29.17
CA ALA A 78 27.63 3.47 -28.40
C ALA A 78 29.11 3.72 -28.79
N GLY A 79 29.73 2.78 -29.51
CA GLY A 79 31.15 2.82 -29.86
C GLY A 79 32.06 2.63 -28.64
N VAL A 80 31.72 1.67 -27.77
CA VAL A 80 32.46 1.35 -26.54
C VAL A 80 32.80 -0.15 -26.50
N PRO A 81 33.81 -0.58 -25.73
CA PRO A 81 34.09 -2.00 -25.59
C PRO A 81 32.94 -2.77 -24.94
N LEU A 82 32.62 -3.96 -25.47
CA LEU A 82 31.66 -4.90 -24.84
C LEU A 82 31.99 -5.15 -23.37
N THR A 83 33.27 -5.33 -23.05
CA THR A 83 33.73 -5.57 -21.68
C THR A 83 33.35 -4.43 -20.73
N SER A 84 33.42 -3.17 -21.16
CA SER A 84 32.98 -2.03 -20.35
C SER A 84 31.48 -2.09 -20.03
N LEU A 85 30.64 -2.45 -20.99
CA LEU A 85 29.19 -2.60 -20.74
C LEU A 85 28.86 -3.85 -19.91
N ALA A 86 29.52 -4.97 -20.19
CA ALA A 86 29.36 -6.19 -19.42
C ALA A 86 29.72 -5.97 -17.94
N ALA A 87 30.80 -5.23 -17.66
CA ALA A 87 31.22 -4.90 -16.31
C ALA A 87 30.17 -4.05 -15.56
N ILE A 88 29.57 -3.04 -16.19
CA ILE A 88 28.53 -2.23 -15.51
C ILE A 88 27.19 -2.97 -15.38
N ASN A 89 26.89 -3.94 -16.24
CA ASN A 89 25.76 -4.87 -16.05
C ASN A 89 26.01 -5.85 -14.88
N ALA A 90 27.27 -6.02 -14.47
CA ALA A 90 27.69 -6.76 -13.30
C ALA A 90 28.18 -5.85 -12.16
N ARG A 91 27.71 -4.60 -12.10
CA ARG A 91 28.23 -3.60 -11.16
C ARG A 91 28.13 -4.02 -9.69
N THR A 92 27.10 -4.78 -9.33
CA THR A 92 26.89 -5.24 -7.95
C THR A 92 27.95 -6.27 -7.60
N GLU A 93 28.21 -7.18 -8.54
CA GLU A 93 29.21 -8.24 -8.42
C GLU A 93 30.63 -7.68 -8.44
N VAL A 94 30.92 -6.70 -9.30
CA VAL A 94 32.22 -6.02 -9.34
C VAL A 94 32.46 -5.24 -8.05
N LEU A 95 31.49 -4.46 -7.55
CA LEU A 95 31.62 -3.75 -6.28
C LEU A 95 31.88 -4.70 -5.11
N ALA A 96 31.17 -5.84 -5.06
CA ALA A 96 31.40 -6.86 -4.05
C ALA A 96 32.82 -7.46 -4.17
N ALA A 97 33.25 -7.80 -5.39
CA ALA A 97 34.55 -8.43 -5.62
C ALA A 97 35.74 -7.51 -5.33
N VAL A 98 35.59 -6.19 -5.49
CA VAL A 98 36.62 -5.21 -5.11
C VAL A 98 36.52 -4.78 -3.64
N GLY A 99 35.63 -5.38 -2.85
CA GLY A 99 35.56 -5.18 -1.40
C GLY A 99 34.82 -3.91 -0.96
N SER A 100 33.90 -3.39 -1.77
CA SER A 100 33.08 -2.24 -1.39
C SER A 100 32.26 -2.52 -0.13
N THR A 101 32.44 -1.70 0.91
CA THR A 101 31.66 -1.75 2.16
C THR A 101 30.67 -0.60 2.32
N ALA A 102 30.55 0.27 1.31
CA ALA A 102 29.63 1.40 1.35
C ALA A 102 28.19 0.90 1.52
N ALA A 103 27.57 1.26 2.65
CA ALA A 103 26.15 1.06 2.91
C ALA A 103 25.34 1.74 1.80
N LYS A 104 24.31 1.06 1.32
CA LYS A 104 23.48 1.55 0.22
C LYS A 104 22.04 1.50 0.66
N GLU A 105 21.32 2.57 0.41
CA GLU A 105 19.97 2.72 0.93
C GLU A 105 18.97 2.46 -0.20
N CYS A 106 17.99 1.59 0.04
CA CYS A 106 16.82 1.39 -0.81
C CYS A 106 15.68 0.96 0.10
N SER A 107 14.45 1.35 -0.22
CA SER A 107 13.27 0.98 0.57
C SER A 107 12.14 0.52 -0.33
N THR A 108 11.65 -0.70 -0.09
CA THR A 108 10.59 -1.34 -0.87
C THR A 108 9.41 -1.65 0.03
N VAL A 109 8.20 -1.38 -0.44
CA VAL A 109 6.94 -1.76 0.21
C VAL A 109 5.95 -2.30 -0.82
N VAL A 110 5.32 -3.41 -0.47
CA VAL A 110 4.29 -4.09 -1.26
C VAL A 110 3.10 -4.37 -0.34
N HIS A 111 1.90 -4.19 -0.86
CA HIS A 111 0.68 -4.69 -0.24
C HIS A 111 -0.04 -5.63 -1.19
N VAL A 112 -0.32 -6.84 -0.71
CA VAL A 112 -1.11 -7.86 -1.38
C VAL A 112 -2.50 -7.86 -0.74
N PRO A 113 -3.52 -7.27 -1.39
CA PRO A 113 -4.87 -7.26 -0.83
C PRO A 113 -5.50 -8.65 -0.89
N ALA A 114 -6.50 -8.89 -0.04
CA ALA A 114 -7.30 -10.13 -0.08
C ALA A 114 -8.05 -10.30 -1.41
N VAL A 115 -8.41 -9.20 -2.06
CA VAL A 115 -9.06 -9.16 -3.38
C VAL A 115 -8.46 -8.02 -4.20
N GLY A 116 -8.11 -8.30 -5.45
CA GLY A 116 -7.55 -7.31 -6.38
C GLY A 116 -6.03 -7.41 -6.54
N ALA A 117 -5.47 -6.50 -7.34
CA ALA A 117 -4.06 -6.49 -7.67
C ALA A 117 -3.20 -5.89 -6.54
N PRO A 118 -1.95 -6.37 -6.38
CA PRO A 118 -1.03 -5.82 -5.40
C PRO A 118 -0.53 -4.44 -5.84
N VAL A 119 -0.22 -3.61 -4.85
CA VAL A 119 0.44 -2.31 -5.05
C VAL A 119 1.86 -2.43 -4.55
N ALA A 120 2.83 -1.94 -5.34
CA ALA A 120 4.24 -2.11 -5.08
C ALA A 120 4.99 -0.82 -5.37
N VAL A 121 5.72 -0.30 -4.38
CA VAL A 121 6.46 0.96 -4.46
C VAL A 121 7.87 0.78 -3.93
N GLN A 122 8.84 1.38 -4.61
CA GLN A 122 10.22 1.44 -4.16
C GLN A 122 10.77 2.86 -4.26
N ALA A 123 11.45 3.31 -3.19
CA ALA A 123 12.42 4.39 -3.24
C ALA A 123 13.81 3.79 -3.54
N TRP A 124 14.37 4.18 -4.68
CA TRP A 124 15.71 3.77 -5.10
C TRP A 124 16.72 4.86 -4.76
N ASP A 125 17.58 4.57 -3.77
CA ASP A 125 18.65 5.47 -3.37
C ASP A 125 19.98 5.03 -3.98
N TRP A 126 20.77 6.02 -4.41
CA TRP A 126 22.07 5.80 -5.03
C TRP A 126 22.92 7.08 -4.98
N TYR A 127 24.07 7.06 -5.64
CA TYR A 127 24.97 8.21 -5.69
C TYR A 127 24.36 9.36 -6.51
N PRO A 128 24.37 10.60 -5.99
CA PRO A 128 23.85 11.78 -6.70
C PRO A 128 24.49 12.02 -8.08
N GLU A 129 25.75 11.64 -8.26
CA GLU A 129 26.46 11.75 -9.55
C GLU A 129 25.83 10.92 -10.69
N LEU A 130 24.93 9.98 -10.36
CA LEU A 130 24.19 9.14 -11.32
C LEU A 130 22.73 9.60 -11.54
N ALA A 131 22.31 10.73 -10.94
CA ALA A 131 20.93 11.21 -11.00
C ALA A 131 20.39 11.46 -12.43
N ASP A 132 21.28 11.80 -13.36
CA ASP A 132 20.94 12.05 -14.78
C ASP A 132 21.21 10.84 -15.70
N LEU A 133 21.57 9.69 -15.13
CA LEU A 133 22.07 8.52 -15.87
C LEU A 133 21.11 7.31 -15.82
N TRP A 134 19.82 7.56 -15.63
CA TRP A 134 18.77 6.56 -15.68
C TRP A 134 17.58 6.98 -16.56
N LEU A 135 16.75 6.00 -16.91
CA LEU A 135 15.56 6.16 -17.73
C LEU A 135 14.52 5.06 -17.45
N VAL A 136 13.31 5.25 -17.97
CA VAL A 136 12.35 4.16 -18.18
C VAL A 136 12.51 3.60 -19.59
N TRP A 137 12.68 2.29 -19.71
CA TRP A 137 12.82 1.58 -20.96
C TRP A 137 11.64 0.63 -21.19
N GLU A 138 10.92 0.83 -22.28
CA GLU A 138 9.84 -0.02 -22.77
C GLU A 138 10.34 -0.92 -23.91
N ILE A 139 10.15 -2.23 -23.75
CA ILE A 139 10.79 -3.27 -24.55
C ILE A 139 9.70 -4.21 -25.07
N PRO A 140 9.26 -4.00 -26.33
CA PRO A 140 8.34 -4.92 -26.96
C PRO A 140 9.00 -6.29 -27.14
N GLN A 141 8.27 -7.35 -26.78
CA GLN A 141 8.73 -8.74 -26.88
C GLN A 141 8.18 -9.43 -28.13
N PRO A 142 8.87 -10.43 -28.69
CA PRO A 142 8.41 -11.14 -29.89
C PRO A 142 7.06 -11.86 -29.74
N ASP A 143 6.67 -12.19 -28.51
CA ASP A 143 5.37 -12.80 -28.17
C ASP A 143 4.22 -11.78 -28.12
N GLY A 144 4.49 -10.50 -28.44
CA GLY A 144 3.53 -9.39 -28.34
C GLY A 144 3.44 -8.77 -26.95
N GLY A 145 4.17 -9.31 -25.97
CA GLY A 145 4.25 -8.73 -24.63
C GLY A 145 5.10 -7.47 -24.57
N MET A 146 5.13 -6.87 -23.38
CA MET A 146 5.93 -5.69 -23.06
C MET A 146 6.69 -5.93 -21.76
N THR A 147 7.98 -5.63 -21.74
CA THR A 147 8.75 -5.44 -20.51
C THR A 147 9.01 -3.94 -20.35
N THR A 148 8.71 -3.37 -19.18
CA THR A 148 9.05 -1.99 -18.84
C THR A 148 9.96 -1.97 -17.62
N THR A 149 11.10 -1.29 -17.70
CA THR A 149 12.07 -1.23 -16.60
C THR A 149 12.59 0.18 -16.37
N VAL A 150 12.74 0.57 -15.11
CA VAL A 150 13.62 1.68 -14.71
C VAL A 150 15.03 1.13 -14.64
N THR A 151 15.92 1.61 -15.47
CA THR A 151 17.31 1.16 -15.52
C THR A 151 18.25 2.35 -15.75
N GLU A 152 19.56 2.09 -15.70
CA GLU A 152 20.59 3.06 -16.03
C GLU A 152 21.09 2.88 -17.46
N TYR A 153 21.55 3.95 -18.11
CA TYR A 153 22.04 3.85 -19.48
C TYR A 153 23.22 2.88 -19.53
N GLY A 154 23.11 1.85 -20.37
CA GLY A 154 24.11 0.79 -20.46
C GLY A 154 23.72 -0.51 -19.74
N ILE A 155 22.70 -0.49 -18.88
CA ILE A 155 22.30 -1.64 -18.05
C ILE A 155 20.94 -2.18 -18.50
N VAL A 156 20.85 -3.49 -18.72
CA VAL A 156 19.70 -4.10 -19.43
C VAL A 156 18.39 -4.11 -18.64
N GLY A 157 18.44 -4.07 -17.31
CA GLY A 157 17.24 -4.04 -16.49
C GLY A 157 17.53 -3.94 -15.00
N LYS A 158 16.50 -3.60 -14.24
CA LYS A 158 16.56 -3.45 -12.78
C LYS A 158 15.16 -3.56 -12.16
N ILE A 159 14.53 -2.44 -11.79
CA ILE A 159 13.14 -2.41 -11.30
C ILE A 159 12.25 -2.46 -12.53
N GLY A 160 11.24 -3.32 -12.57
CA GLY A 160 10.44 -3.47 -13.78
C GLY A 160 9.18 -4.31 -13.63
N VAL A 161 8.41 -4.33 -14.71
CA VAL A 161 7.14 -5.06 -14.83
C VAL A 161 6.99 -5.58 -16.26
N ASN A 162 6.31 -6.70 -16.41
CA ASN A 162 5.91 -7.20 -17.72
C ASN A 162 4.38 -7.21 -17.88
N SER A 163 3.92 -7.32 -19.12
CA SER A 163 2.50 -7.42 -19.46
C SER A 163 1.88 -8.80 -19.13
N ARG A 164 2.62 -9.70 -18.48
CA ARG A 164 2.14 -11.02 -18.02
C ARG A 164 1.76 -11.03 -16.54
N GLY A 165 1.78 -9.86 -15.89
CA GLY A 165 1.38 -9.74 -14.50
C GLY A 165 2.51 -9.97 -13.51
N LEU A 166 3.79 -9.87 -13.91
CA LEU A 166 4.96 -10.03 -13.03
C LEU A 166 5.76 -8.73 -12.93
N GLY A 167 6.05 -8.32 -11.70
CA GLY A 167 6.89 -7.18 -11.35
C GLY A 167 8.07 -7.56 -10.46
N ILE A 168 9.13 -6.75 -10.52
CA ILE A 168 10.35 -6.90 -9.72
C ILE A 168 10.76 -5.54 -9.15
N LEU A 169 10.95 -5.50 -7.84
CA LEU A 169 11.59 -4.41 -7.09
C LEU A 169 12.94 -4.94 -6.56
N PHE A 170 13.85 -4.03 -6.23
CA PHE A 170 15.27 -4.37 -6.11
C PHE A 170 15.91 -3.74 -4.87
N ASN A 171 16.44 -4.54 -3.96
CA ASN A 171 17.28 -4.03 -2.87
C ASN A 171 18.64 -4.73 -2.90
N ILE A 172 19.72 -3.98 -2.76
CA ILE A 172 21.03 -4.60 -2.54
C ILE A 172 21.13 -5.09 -1.09
N LEU A 173 21.81 -6.22 -0.89
CA LEU A 173 22.08 -6.85 0.40
C LEU A 173 23.60 -7.09 0.54
N HIS A 174 24.06 -7.37 1.76
CA HIS A 174 25.48 -7.56 2.03
C HIS A 174 25.75 -8.75 2.94
N HIS A 175 26.37 -9.79 2.41
CA HIS A 175 26.70 -11.02 3.15
C HIS A 175 28.21 -11.21 3.27
N ALA A 176 28.67 -11.82 4.35
CA ALA A 176 30.10 -12.07 4.60
C ALA A 176 30.81 -12.93 3.53
N GLN A 177 30.05 -13.59 2.65
CA GLN A 177 30.55 -14.42 1.55
C GLN A 177 30.52 -13.72 0.19
N ASP A 178 30.08 -12.46 0.12
CA ASP A 178 30.07 -11.70 -1.12
C ASP A 178 31.49 -11.50 -1.69
N GLY A 179 31.57 -11.36 -3.01
CA GLY A 179 32.80 -11.00 -3.72
C GLY A 179 33.72 -12.19 -4.06
N GLN A 180 33.29 -13.43 -3.83
CA GLN A 180 34.06 -14.62 -4.23
C GLN A 180 33.95 -14.88 -5.74
N GLY A 181 34.78 -14.17 -6.52
CA GLY A 181 34.73 -14.20 -7.98
C GLY A 181 33.47 -13.52 -8.53
N LEU A 182 33.13 -13.83 -9.79
CA LEU A 182 31.98 -13.25 -10.46
C LEU A 182 30.94 -14.34 -10.79
N GLY A 183 29.76 -14.18 -10.22
CA GLY A 183 28.58 -15.02 -10.42
C GLY A 183 27.61 -14.41 -11.43
N ALA A 184 26.39 -14.93 -11.45
CA ALA A 184 25.30 -14.42 -12.31
C ALA A 184 24.96 -12.97 -11.92
N PRO A 185 25.08 -11.99 -12.86
CA PRO A 185 24.77 -10.60 -12.55
C PRO A 185 23.29 -10.38 -12.24
N VAL A 186 23.00 -9.77 -11.09
CA VAL A 186 21.63 -9.64 -10.58
C VAL A 186 20.73 -8.78 -11.50
N HIS A 187 21.26 -7.74 -12.14
CA HIS A 187 20.52 -6.92 -13.11
C HIS A 187 20.10 -7.72 -14.35
N VAL A 188 20.96 -8.65 -14.78
CA VAL A 188 20.68 -9.56 -15.91
C VAL A 188 19.69 -10.64 -15.49
N LEU A 189 19.79 -11.17 -14.26
CA LEU A 189 18.79 -12.08 -13.70
C LEU A 189 17.40 -11.43 -13.63
N ALA A 190 17.30 -10.21 -13.11
CA ALA A 190 16.04 -9.47 -13.02
C ALA A 190 15.41 -9.29 -14.42
N ARG A 191 16.22 -8.89 -15.41
CA ARG A 191 15.76 -8.74 -16.80
C ARG A 191 15.33 -10.07 -17.41
N ALA A 192 16.11 -11.14 -17.22
CA ALA A 192 15.78 -12.47 -17.73
C ALA A 192 14.50 -13.04 -17.12
N VAL A 193 14.24 -12.78 -15.83
CA VAL A 193 12.97 -13.13 -15.18
C VAL A 193 11.81 -12.39 -15.82
N LEU A 194 11.91 -11.06 -15.99
CA LEU A 194 10.83 -10.28 -16.61
C LEU A 194 10.55 -10.72 -18.05
N ASP A 195 11.60 -10.97 -18.84
CA ASP A 195 11.47 -11.28 -20.26
C ASP A 195 11.01 -12.73 -20.52
N GLU A 196 11.44 -13.69 -19.72
CA GLU A 196 11.33 -15.11 -20.07
C GLU A 196 10.49 -15.95 -19.08
N SER A 197 10.21 -15.45 -17.87
CA SER A 197 9.33 -16.16 -16.93
C SER A 197 7.86 -15.93 -17.25
N ARG A 198 7.10 -17.03 -17.30
CA ARG A 198 5.67 -17.05 -17.57
C ARG A 198 4.83 -16.79 -16.32
N ASP A 199 5.36 -17.15 -15.16
CA ASP A 199 4.69 -17.07 -13.88
C ASP A 199 5.70 -16.89 -12.72
N LEU A 200 5.18 -16.62 -11.53
CA LEU A 200 5.97 -16.42 -10.31
C LEU A 200 6.81 -17.65 -9.95
N ASN A 201 6.30 -18.86 -10.20
CA ASN A 201 7.01 -20.09 -9.86
C ASN A 201 8.26 -20.29 -10.74
N GLN A 202 8.16 -20.04 -12.04
CA GLN A 202 9.32 -20.09 -12.94
C GLN A 202 10.37 -19.05 -12.55
N ALA A 203 9.93 -17.85 -12.13
CA ALA A 203 10.83 -16.84 -11.59
C ALA A 203 11.58 -17.34 -10.35
N LEU A 204 10.87 -17.95 -9.39
CA LEU A 204 11.47 -18.53 -8.18
C LEU A 204 12.47 -19.65 -8.50
N VAL A 205 12.10 -20.60 -9.36
CA VAL A 205 13.00 -21.69 -9.78
C VAL A 205 14.28 -21.16 -10.41
N ARG A 206 14.17 -20.14 -11.26
CA ARG A 206 15.31 -19.51 -11.92
C ARG A 206 16.24 -18.83 -10.93
N LEU A 207 15.67 -18.03 -10.03
CA LEU A 207 16.44 -17.29 -9.03
C LEU A 207 17.10 -18.22 -8.01
N ALA A 208 16.41 -19.27 -7.56
CA ALA A 208 16.95 -20.26 -6.64
C ALA A 208 18.14 -21.06 -7.23
N ALA A 209 18.20 -21.22 -8.56
CA ALA A 209 19.27 -21.92 -9.24
C ALA A 209 20.45 -21.02 -9.65
N ALA A 210 20.32 -19.70 -9.53
CA ALA A 210 21.31 -18.76 -10.04
C ALA A 210 22.56 -18.71 -9.13
N PRO A 211 23.77 -18.97 -9.66
CA PRO A 211 25.00 -18.90 -8.88
C PRO A 211 25.46 -17.44 -8.74
N VAL A 212 24.88 -16.70 -7.79
CA VAL A 212 25.23 -15.29 -7.53
C VAL A 212 26.54 -15.17 -6.73
N SER A 213 27.29 -14.07 -6.93
CA SER A 213 28.50 -13.75 -6.16
C SER A 213 28.36 -12.50 -5.29
N ALA A 214 27.21 -11.85 -5.35
CA ALA A 214 26.88 -10.68 -4.56
C ALA A 214 25.42 -10.76 -4.11
N SER A 215 25.15 -10.21 -2.94
CA SER A 215 23.86 -10.35 -2.30
C SER A 215 22.86 -9.30 -2.77
N SER A 216 21.60 -9.70 -2.96
CA SER A 216 20.50 -8.81 -3.34
C SER A 216 19.15 -9.44 -3.00
N SER A 217 18.15 -8.61 -2.69
CA SER A 217 16.75 -9.01 -2.69
C SER A 217 16.10 -8.59 -4.01
N LEU A 218 15.45 -9.56 -4.67
CA LEU A 218 14.49 -9.32 -5.75
C LEU A 218 13.09 -9.55 -5.20
N THR A 219 12.35 -8.47 -4.95
CA THR A 219 10.96 -8.56 -4.52
C THR A 219 10.07 -8.76 -5.74
N LEU A 220 9.57 -9.98 -5.89
CA LEU A 220 8.66 -10.38 -6.94
C LEU A 220 7.23 -10.09 -6.52
N VAL A 221 6.44 -9.55 -7.44
CA VAL A 221 5.02 -9.26 -7.26
C VAL A 221 4.27 -9.79 -8.47
N ALA A 222 3.21 -10.56 -8.26
CA ALA A 222 2.46 -11.20 -9.33
C ALA A 222 0.95 -10.98 -9.19
N HIS A 223 0.26 -10.82 -10.31
CA HIS A 223 -1.19 -10.85 -10.40
C HIS A 223 -1.62 -11.60 -11.66
N ALA A 224 -2.34 -12.70 -11.50
CA ALA A 224 -2.84 -13.51 -12.61
C ALA A 224 -4.11 -14.25 -12.19
N GLY A 225 -5.10 -14.34 -13.09
CA GLY A 225 -6.33 -15.09 -12.81
C GLY A 225 -7.17 -14.56 -11.65
N GLY A 226 -6.98 -13.29 -11.26
CA GLY A 226 -7.63 -12.69 -10.09
C GLY A 226 -6.93 -12.95 -8.76
N GLU A 227 -5.84 -13.72 -8.78
CA GLU A 227 -5.02 -14.02 -7.59
C GLU A 227 -3.75 -13.17 -7.59
N SER A 228 -3.26 -12.87 -6.38
CA SER A 228 -2.11 -11.99 -6.16
C SER A 228 -1.12 -12.65 -5.21
N ALA A 229 0.18 -12.48 -5.47
CA ALA A 229 1.24 -12.99 -4.62
C ALA A 229 2.44 -12.05 -4.62
N ALA A 230 3.18 -12.02 -3.52
CA ALA A 230 4.46 -11.32 -3.45
C ALA A 230 5.46 -12.11 -2.60
N VAL A 231 6.74 -11.96 -2.91
CA VAL A 231 7.85 -12.56 -2.15
C VAL A 231 9.13 -11.78 -2.40
N SER A 232 9.87 -11.49 -1.34
CA SER A 232 11.23 -10.99 -1.42
C SER A 232 12.19 -12.18 -1.47
N VAL A 233 12.83 -12.38 -2.62
CA VAL A 233 13.82 -13.45 -2.84
C VAL A 233 15.20 -12.91 -2.52
N GLU A 234 15.74 -13.32 -1.37
CA GLU A 234 17.06 -12.91 -0.88
C GLU A 234 18.14 -13.84 -1.44
N LEU A 235 18.85 -13.36 -2.45
CA LEU A 235 19.94 -14.06 -3.13
C LEU A 235 21.26 -13.75 -2.44
N ASN A 236 22.04 -14.79 -2.15
CA ASN A 236 23.42 -14.64 -1.68
C ASN A 236 24.27 -15.86 -2.10
N PRO A 237 25.62 -15.76 -2.06
CA PRO A 237 26.49 -16.87 -2.44
C PRO A 237 26.29 -18.16 -1.63
N GLY A 238 25.78 -18.04 -0.40
CA GLY A 238 25.50 -19.15 0.51
C GLY A 238 24.13 -19.81 0.32
N GLY A 239 23.26 -19.27 -0.54
CA GLY A 239 21.95 -19.85 -0.85
C GLY A 239 20.87 -18.80 -1.08
N VAL A 240 19.62 -19.27 -1.21
CA VAL A 240 18.43 -18.41 -1.39
C VAL A 240 17.60 -18.39 -0.11
N GLY A 241 17.07 -17.22 0.21
CA GLY A 241 16.13 -16.97 1.29
C GLY A 241 14.84 -16.32 0.79
N TYR A 242 13.79 -16.41 1.59
CA TYR A 242 12.47 -15.86 1.24
C TYR A 242 11.88 -15.08 2.40
N ALA A 243 11.48 -13.85 2.13
CA ALA A 243 10.64 -13.05 3.02
C ALA A 243 9.26 -12.88 2.40
N LEU A 244 8.24 -13.29 3.16
CA LEU A 244 6.84 -13.29 2.74
C LEU A 244 6.10 -12.07 3.32
N PRO A 245 4.97 -11.66 2.72
CA PRO A 245 4.06 -10.72 3.33
C PRO A 245 3.63 -11.19 4.74
N ASP A 246 3.34 -10.24 5.63
CA ASP A 246 2.71 -10.55 6.91
C ASP A 246 1.24 -10.97 6.75
N ASP A 247 0.58 -11.31 7.87
CA ASP A 247 -0.83 -11.75 7.88
C ASP A 247 -1.80 -10.69 7.32
N ASP A 248 -1.36 -9.43 7.27
CA ASP A 248 -2.11 -8.31 6.71
C ASP A 248 -1.75 -8.03 5.22
N GLY A 249 -0.94 -8.90 4.60
CA GLY A 249 -0.51 -8.77 3.21
C GLY A 249 0.57 -7.71 2.96
N LEU A 250 1.19 -7.15 4.01
CA LEU A 250 2.25 -6.15 3.87
C LEU A 250 3.61 -6.85 3.80
N LEU A 251 4.36 -6.60 2.72
CA LEU A 251 5.76 -6.98 2.57
C LEU A 251 6.61 -5.72 2.47
N ALA A 252 7.63 -5.61 3.31
CA ALA A 252 8.56 -4.50 3.29
C ALA A 252 10.00 -5.02 3.32
N HIS A 253 10.89 -4.33 2.62
CA HIS A 253 12.29 -4.70 2.56
C HIS A 253 13.19 -3.46 2.47
N THR A 254 14.31 -3.50 3.19
CA THR A 254 15.37 -2.48 3.13
C THR A 254 16.66 -3.12 2.64
N ASN A 255 17.79 -3.03 3.35
CA ASN A 255 19.09 -3.48 2.85
C ASN A 255 19.75 -4.58 3.70
N HIS A 256 18.99 -5.18 4.62
CA HIS A 256 19.43 -6.31 5.45
C HIS A 256 18.57 -7.54 5.16
N PHE A 257 19.14 -8.72 5.37
CA PHE A 257 18.47 -10.01 5.25
C PHE A 257 17.40 -10.17 6.34
N LEU A 258 16.22 -10.61 5.94
CA LEU A 258 15.12 -10.97 6.83
C LEU A 258 15.06 -12.48 7.07
N SER A 259 15.57 -13.27 6.14
CA SER A 259 15.51 -14.73 6.20
C SER A 259 16.74 -15.36 6.87
N SER A 260 16.51 -16.47 7.57
CA SER A 260 17.55 -17.31 8.18
C SER A 260 17.90 -18.47 7.24
N PRO A 261 19.17 -18.92 7.14
CA PRO A 261 20.31 -18.53 7.98
C PRO A 261 21.11 -17.31 7.50
N ALA A 262 20.78 -16.73 6.33
CA ALA A 262 21.57 -15.65 5.72
C ALA A 262 21.72 -14.42 6.64
N SER A 263 20.67 -14.07 7.39
CA SER A 263 20.71 -12.96 8.36
C SER A 263 21.74 -13.12 9.49
N GLY A 264 22.22 -14.34 9.76
CA GLY A 264 23.29 -14.58 10.74
C GLY A 264 24.68 -14.12 10.29
N HIS A 265 24.85 -13.85 8.99
CA HIS A 265 26.10 -13.43 8.36
C HIS A 265 25.94 -12.14 7.55
N ASP A 266 24.87 -11.40 7.83
CA ASP A 266 24.61 -10.08 7.29
C ASP A 266 25.64 -9.07 7.81
N THR A 267 26.26 -8.34 6.90
CA THR A 267 27.25 -7.30 7.22
C THR A 267 26.66 -5.89 7.23
N GLU A 268 25.46 -5.69 6.68
CA GLU A 268 24.76 -4.40 6.66
C GLU A 268 24.38 -3.96 8.08
N LEU A 269 24.05 -4.89 8.98
CA LEU A 269 23.75 -4.56 10.38
C LEU A 269 24.91 -3.85 11.10
N ARG A 270 26.14 -3.99 10.59
CA ARG A 270 27.32 -3.25 11.06
C ARG A 270 27.58 -1.98 10.25
N ASN A 271 27.42 -2.03 8.93
CA ASN A 271 27.86 -0.97 8.02
C ASN A 271 26.78 0.10 7.76
N GLY A 272 25.51 -0.28 7.77
CA GLY A 272 24.33 0.56 7.54
C GLY A 272 23.18 0.21 8.49
N PRO A 273 23.32 0.41 9.81
CA PRO A 273 22.34 -0.04 10.81
C PRO A 273 20.98 0.67 10.74
N ASP A 274 20.89 1.82 10.04
CA ASP A 274 19.64 2.55 9.77
C ASP A 274 18.60 1.67 9.04
N THR A 275 19.06 0.66 8.29
CA THR A 275 18.24 -0.32 7.57
C THR A 275 17.15 -0.96 8.45
N VAL A 276 17.45 -1.19 9.74
CA VAL A 276 16.53 -1.78 10.71
C VAL A 276 15.42 -0.80 11.08
N LEU A 277 15.78 0.46 11.36
CA LEU A 277 14.81 1.51 11.71
C LEU A 277 13.97 1.93 10.51
N ARG A 278 14.55 1.94 9.31
CA ARG A 278 13.78 2.14 8.06
C ARG A 278 12.73 1.05 7.90
N LEU A 279 13.10 -0.22 8.03
CA LEU A 279 12.16 -1.34 7.88
C LEU A 279 11.02 -1.27 8.90
N ASP A 280 11.36 -1.06 10.17
CA ASP A 280 10.39 -0.91 11.26
C ASP A 280 9.48 0.31 11.04
N GLY A 281 10.04 1.43 10.57
CA GLY A 281 9.29 2.61 10.14
C GLY A 281 8.27 2.31 9.04
N ILE A 282 8.69 1.64 7.96
CA ILE A 282 7.82 1.24 6.84
C ILE A 282 6.71 0.33 7.36
N ARG A 283 7.01 -0.68 8.16
CA ARG A 283 6.02 -1.61 8.73
C ARG A 283 4.98 -0.90 9.59
N ARG A 284 5.40 0.00 10.48
CA ARG A 284 4.46 0.77 11.32
C ARG A 284 3.59 1.72 10.49
N ARG A 285 4.18 2.42 9.52
CA ARG A 285 3.45 3.35 8.65
C ARG A 285 2.49 2.60 7.73
N GLY A 286 2.90 1.45 7.20
CA GLY A 286 2.05 0.56 6.39
C GLY A 286 0.85 0.03 7.16
N ARG A 287 1.05 -0.46 8.40
CA ARG A 287 -0.07 -0.87 9.26
C ARG A 287 -1.05 0.27 9.53
N ARG A 288 -0.56 1.47 9.86
CA ARG A 288 -1.43 2.64 10.06
C ARG A 288 -2.20 3.03 8.80
N ALA A 289 -1.56 2.98 7.63
CA ALA A 289 -2.22 3.25 6.36
C ALA A 289 -3.34 2.22 6.10
N ARG A 290 -3.08 0.94 6.38
CA ARG A 290 -4.07 -0.14 6.33
C ARG A 290 -5.25 0.09 7.25
N GLU A 291 -5.00 0.39 8.53
CA GLU A 291 -6.02 0.62 9.54
C GLU A 291 -6.91 1.82 9.19
N ALA A 292 -6.36 2.81 8.48
CA ALA A 292 -7.12 3.92 7.91
C ALA A 292 -7.90 3.56 6.62
N GLY A 293 -7.78 2.32 6.13
CA GLY A 293 -8.41 1.82 4.91
C GLY A 293 -7.72 2.25 3.62
N TRP A 294 -6.49 2.78 3.69
CA TRP A 294 -5.76 3.38 2.55
C TRP A 294 -4.57 2.52 2.19
N ILE A 295 -4.69 1.70 1.13
CA ILE A 295 -3.51 1.05 0.54
C ILE A 295 -3.59 1.01 -0.98
N ASP A 296 -3.59 2.20 -1.56
CA ASP A 296 -3.32 2.43 -2.97
C ASP A 296 -1.86 2.87 -3.17
N ASP A 297 -1.52 3.21 -4.42
CA ASP A 297 -0.19 3.69 -4.79
C ASP A 297 0.23 4.93 -3.98
N ALA A 298 -0.67 5.90 -3.83
CA ALA A 298 -0.41 7.14 -3.10
C ALA A 298 -0.13 6.88 -1.61
N ALA A 299 -0.87 5.95 -1.00
CA ALA A 299 -0.66 5.54 0.38
C ALA A 299 0.71 4.86 0.56
N LEU A 300 1.12 3.97 -0.33
CA LEU A 300 2.44 3.31 -0.25
C LEU A 300 3.60 4.28 -0.53
N VAL A 301 3.44 5.23 -1.46
CA VAL A 301 4.38 6.35 -1.61
C VAL A 301 4.48 7.14 -0.30
N ALA A 302 3.36 7.47 0.34
CA ALA A 302 3.35 8.16 1.62
C ALA A 302 3.99 7.32 2.75
N VAL A 303 3.89 5.99 2.73
CA VAL A 303 4.60 5.11 3.68
C VAL A 303 6.12 5.33 3.60
N LEU A 304 6.67 5.56 2.39
CA LEU A 304 8.10 5.82 2.18
C LEU A 304 8.50 7.30 2.39
N ASP A 305 7.56 8.24 2.53
CA ASP A 305 7.83 9.67 2.81
C ASP A 305 8.21 9.90 4.29
N SER A 306 9.42 9.48 4.66
CA SER A 306 10.00 9.72 5.99
C SER A 306 11.42 10.27 5.87
N HIS A 307 11.70 11.29 6.67
CA HIS A 307 13.01 11.95 6.79
C HIS A 307 13.62 11.77 8.19
N LEU A 308 13.03 10.90 9.01
CA LEU A 308 13.34 10.79 10.45
C LEU A 308 14.82 10.47 10.74
N LEU A 309 15.49 9.77 9.82
CA LEU A 309 16.86 9.30 9.98
C LEU A 309 17.88 10.18 9.22
N GLY A 310 17.48 11.37 8.76
CA GLY A 310 18.34 12.25 7.98
C GLY A 310 18.82 11.58 6.69
N GLY A 311 20.13 11.48 6.51
CA GLY A 311 20.74 10.80 5.36
C GLY A 311 20.35 9.33 5.23
N GLY A 312 20.00 8.65 6.34
CA GLY A 312 19.61 7.23 6.38
C GLY A 312 18.10 6.97 6.28
N ALA A 313 17.31 7.93 5.79
CA ALA A 313 15.86 7.87 5.82
C ALA A 313 15.26 7.17 4.58
N THR A 314 14.00 6.75 4.64
CA THR A 314 13.33 6.09 3.50
C THR A 314 13.11 7.04 2.32
N CYS A 315 13.02 8.35 2.57
CA CYS A 315 13.21 9.39 1.58
C CYS A 315 14.59 10.00 1.85
N CYS A 316 15.61 9.44 1.20
CA CYS A 316 17.02 9.78 1.37
C CYS A 316 17.35 11.08 0.62
N HIS A 317 18.10 11.98 1.26
CA HIS A 317 18.59 13.22 0.66
C HIS A 317 20.08 13.34 0.90
N ALA A 318 20.80 13.77 -0.14
CA ALA A 318 22.23 13.99 -0.04
C ALA A 318 22.54 14.99 1.08
N ASP A 319 23.38 14.58 2.03
CA ASP A 319 23.89 15.47 3.07
C ASP A 319 25.02 16.34 2.49
N PRO A 320 24.83 17.68 2.37
CA PRO A 320 25.84 18.57 1.83
C PRO A 320 27.08 18.69 2.73
N ALA A 321 27.03 18.21 3.97
CA ALA A 321 28.18 18.18 4.87
C ALA A 321 29.12 16.98 4.58
N LEU A 322 28.67 15.98 3.84
CA LEU A 322 29.49 14.81 3.49
C LEU A 322 30.35 15.06 2.25
N PRO A 323 31.55 14.45 2.15
CA PRO A 323 32.36 14.50 0.94
C PRO A 323 31.61 13.96 -0.29
N ALA A 324 31.96 14.48 -1.47
CA ALA A 324 31.47 13.94 -2.73
C ALA A 324 31.81 12.44 -2.84
N GLY A 325 30.82 11.63 -3.25
CA GLY A 325 30.95 10.17 -3.30
C GLY A 325 30.79 9.46 -1.95
N SER A 326 30.37 10.16 -0.90
CA SER A 326 30.01 9.58 0.41
C SER A 326 28.56 9.86 0.83
N SER A 327 27.77 10.50 -0.02
CA SER A 327 26.35 10.73 0.18
C SER A 327 25.50 9.91 -0.79
N PHE A 328 24.28 9.59 -0.35
CA PHE A 328 23.24 8.95 -1.15
C PHE A 328 22.04 9.87 -1.23
N GLU A 329 21.21 9.68 -2.25
CA GLU A 329 19.92 10.34 -2.37
C GLU A 329 18.92 9.43 -3.08
N THR A 330 17.64 9.59 -2.81
CA THR A 330 16.60 8.89 -3.58
C THR A 330 16.53 9.46 -4.99
N LEU A 331 17.07 8.71 -5.96
CA LEU A 331 17.09 9.11 -7.37
C LEU A 331 15.73 8.91 -8.05
N ALA A 332 15.00 7.86 -7.67
CA ALA A 332 13.69 7.58 -8.21
C ALA A 332 12.75 6.95 -7.19
N THR A 333 11.48 7.35 -7.25
CA THR A 333 10.37 6.63 -6.61
C THR A 333 9.58 5.92 -7.70
N VAL A 334 9.53 4.59 -7.62
CA VAL A 334 9.00 3.72 -8.69
C VAL A 334 7.81 2.94 -8.16
N SER A 335 6.72 2.94 -8.93
CA SER A 335 5.51 2.19 -8.62
C SER A 335 5.19 1.20 -9.73
N LEU A 336 4.80 -0.02 -9.36
CA LEU A 336 4.41 -1.07 -10.28
C LEU A 336 2.90 -1.33 -10.19
N ASN A 337 2.23 -1.34 -11.33
CA ASN A 337 0.90 -1.89 -11.50
C ASN A 337 1.03 -3.15 -12.36
N VAL A 338 1.08 -4.30 -11.69
CA VAL A 338 1.26 -5.60 -12.35
C VAL A 338 0.03 -6.02 -13.13
N GLN A 339 -1.19 -5.62 -12.73
CA GLN A 339 -2.41 -5.96 -13.44
C GLN A 339 -2.44 -5.38 -14.85
N ASP A 340 -2.04 -4.11 -15.00
CA ASP A 340 -2.00 -3.44 -16.29
C ASP A 340 -0.63 -3.56 -16.99
N GLY A 341 0.35 -4.18 -16.32
CA GLY A 341 1.73 -4.27 -16.82
C GLY A 341 2.41 -2.91 -16.97
N THR A 342 2.06 -1.94 -16.13
CA THR A 342 2.55 -0.54 -16.22
C THR A 342 3.44 -0.15 -15.05
N LEU A 343 4.36 0.78 -15.34
CA LEU A 343 5.32 1.31 -14.38
C LEU A 343 5.24 2.83 -14.36
N SER A 344 5.20 3.41 -13.16
CA SER A 344 5.40 4.85 -12.92
C SER A 344 6.78 5.07 -12.30
N ALA A 345 7.49 6.10 -12.75
CA ALA A 345 8.76 6.49 -12.17
C ALA A 345 8.81 8.01 -12.03
N HIS A 346 8.98 8.46 -10.80
CA HIS A 346 9.17 9.85 -10.43
C HIS A 346 10.64 10.10 -10.12
N ALA A 347 11.23 11.14 -10.70
CA ALA A 347 12.59 11.55 -10.38
C ALA A 347 12.63 12.24 -9.02
N GLY A 348 13.40 11.68 -8.10
CA GLY A 348 13.50 12.11 -6.71
C GLY A 348 12.72 11.22 -5.72
N GLY A 349 12.80 11.59 -4.45
CA GLY A 349 12.17 10.85 -3.36
C GLY A 349 10.66 11.03 -3.22
N PRO A 350 10.01 10.19 -2.40
CA PRO A 350 8.56 10.22 -2.16
C PRO A 350 8.03 11.60 -1.75
N CYS A 351 8.85 12.42 -1.09
CA CYS A 351 8.48 13.77 -0.65
C CYS A 351 8.23 14.77 -1.80
N THR A 352 8.70 14.46 -3.01
CA THR A 352 8.47 15.27 -4.21
C THR A 352 7.50 14.61 -5.19
N HIS A 353 7.01 13.40 -4.86
CA HIS A 353 6.13 12.64 -5.72
C HIS A 353 4.79 13.38 -5.94
N PRO A 354 4.24 13.46 -7.15
CA PRO A 354 2.98 14.19 -7.40
C PRO A 354 1.77 13.59 -6.69
N SER A 355 1.77 12.27 -6.48
CA SER A 355 0.73 11.58 -5.69
C SER A 355 0.93 11.74 -4.17
N ARG A 356 1.95 12.51 -3.72
CA ARG A 356 2.08 12.94 -2.34
C ARG A 356 0.90 13.84 -2.00
N THR A 357 -0.20 13.21 -1.63
CA THR A 357 -1.14 13.78 -0.69
C THR A 357 -0.34 14.08 0.56
N THR A 358 -0.11 15.37 0.84
CA THR A 358 0.16 15.78 2.22
C THR A 358 -0.92 15.13 3.05
N THR A 359 -0.56 14.18 3.90
CA THR A 359 -1.45 13.63 4.92
C THR A 359 -1.71 14.73 5.95
N THR A 360 -2.40 15.80 5.57
CA THR A 360 -3.63 16.03 6.31
C THR A 360 -4.50 14.86 5.89
N PRO A 361 -4.99 14.03 6.82
CA PRO A 361 -6.09 13.15 6.48
C PRO A 361 -7.07 14.04 5.74
N LYS A 362 -7.30 13.80 4.44
CA LYS A 362 -8.63 14.08 3.94
C LYS A 362 -9.44 13.20 4.86
N GLU A 363 -10.12 13.84 5.81
CA GLU A 363 -11.33 13.26 6.36
C GLU A 363 -11.99 12.63 5.14
N HIS A 364 -11.96 11.30 5.07
CA HIS A 364 -13.10 10.63 4.49
C HIS A 364 -14.26 11.39 5.11
N ALA A 365 -15.11 11.98 4.28
CA ALA A 365 -16.44 12.26 4.76
C ALA A 365 -17.00 10.88 5.12
N VAL A 366 -16.63 10.36 6.30
CA VAL A 366 -17.55 9.73 7.22
C VAL A 366 -18.77 10.59 7.06
N LEU A 367 -19.83 10.01 6.52
CA LEU A 367 -21.11 10.66 6.46
C LEU A 367 -21.34 11.25 7.85
N ASN A 368 -21.11 12.56 8.00
CA ASN A 368 -21.18 13.21 9.30
C ASN A 368 -22.66 13.50 9.52
N LEU A 369 -23.41 12.43 9.78
CA LEU A 369 -24.79 12.48 10.18
C LEU A 369 -24.82 13.37 11.43
N LYS A 370 -25.35 14.58 11.27
CA LYS A 370 -25.36 15.56 12.36
C LYS A 370 -26.14 15.04 13.56
N ARG A 371 -27.30 14.46 13.29
CA ARG A 371 -28.27 13.86 14.22
C ARG A 371 -29.31 13.08 13.41
N ILE A 372 -30.14 12.30 14.11
CA ILE A 372 -31.41 11.82 13.54
C ILE A 372 -32.29 13.06 13.32
N ASP A 373 -32.74 13.30 12.09
CA ASP A 373 -33.58 14.44 11.78
C ASP A 373 -35.05 14.15 12.12
N ASN A 374 -35.56 13.03 11.62
CA ASN A 374 -36.94 12.60 11.82
C ASN A 374 -37.11 11.08 11.88
N MET A 375 -38.29 10.67 12.36
CA MET A 375 -38.84 9.32 12.31
C MET A 375 -40.26 9.40 11.76
N ASP A 376 -40.65 8.45 10.93
CA ASP A 376 -41.95 8.47 10.25
C ASP A 376 -42.80 7.27 10.70
N ILE A 377 -44.06 7.53 11.01
CA ILE A 377 -45.07 6.49 11.23
C ILE A 377 -46.24 6.67 10.27
N LEU A 378 -46.82 5.54 9.87
CA LEU A 378 -47.95 5.48 8.96
C LEU A 378 -49.21 5.07 9.72
N THR A 379 -50.33 5.73 9.45
CA THR A 379 -51.61 5.45 10.10
C THR A 379 -52.78 5.58 9.13
N HIS A 380 -53.90 4.93 9.43
CA HIS A 380 -55.16 5.19 8.74
C HIS A 380 -55.84 6.48 9.23
N ASP A 381 -55.50 6.96 10.42
CA ASP A 381 -56.15 8.12 11.07
C ASP A 381 -55.10 9.05 11.70
N VAL A 382 -54.65 10.02 10.90
CA VAL A 382 -53.67 11.03 11.33
C VAL A 382 -54.20 11.87 12.47
N GLY A 383 -55.49 12.23 12.46
CA GLY A 383 -56.11 13.03 13.51
C GLY A 383 -56.04 12.32 14.87
N ARG A 384 -56.32 11.01 14.89
CA ARG A 384 -56.25 10.22 16.11
C ARG A 384 -54.84 10.17 16.72
N LEU A 385 -53.81 10.02 15.89
CA LEU A 385 -52.43 10.05 16.39
C LEU A 385 -51.99 11.46 16.78
N VAL A 386 -52.46 12.50 16.10
CA VAL A 386 -52.21 13.89 16.52
C VAL A 386 -52.82 14.17 17.89
N ASP A 387 -54.09 13.81 18.11
CA ASP A 387 -54.76 13.98 19.40
C ASP A 387 -54.00 13.26 20.52
N PHE A 388 -53.43 12.09 20.22
CA PHE A 388 -52.60 11.36 21.18
C PHE A 388 -51.25 12.02 21.44
N TYR A 389 -50.42 12.22 20.43
CA TYR A 389 -49.06 12.73 20.62
C TYR A 389 -49.04 14.19 21.08
N HIS A 390 -49.91 15.04 20.54
CA HIS A 390 -50.01 16.45 20.94
C HIS A 390 -50.90 16.64 22.17
N GLY A 391 -52.08 16.01 22.19
CA GLY A 391 -53.07 16.20 23.25
C GLY A 391 -52.78 15.40 24.52
N THR A 392 -52.56 14.09 24.39
CA THR A 392 -52.31 13.21 25.55
C THR A 392 -50.87 13.29 26.07
N LEU A 393 -49.87 13.25 25.18
CA LEU A 393 -48.46 13.32 25.59
C LEU A 393 -47.93 14.76 25.70
N GLY A 394 -48.69 15.76 25.28
CA GLY A 394 -48.33 17.18 25.40
C GLY A 394 -47.19 17.62 24.49
N LEU A 395 -46.83 16.85 23.46
CA LEU A 395 -45.72 17.18 22.57
C LEU A 395 -46.08 18.33 21.64
N GLY A 396 -45.16 19.28 21.44
CA GLY A 396 -45.40 20.41 20.54
C GLY A 396 -45.45 19.99 19.06
N PHE A 397 -45.99 20.85 18.20
CA PHE A 397 -45.84 20.69 16.75
C PHE A 397 -44.48 21.21 16.28
N HIS A 398 -43.85 20.49 15.35
CA HIS A 398 -42.66 20.97 14.63
C HIS A 398 -43.05 21.91 13.48
N LEU A 399 -44.17 21.64 12.81
CA LEU A 399 -44.77 22.48 11.77
C LEU A 399 -46.27 22.69 12.06
N PRO A 400 -46.88 23.80 11.62
CA PRO A 400 -48.33 24.01 11.79
C PRO A 400 -49.14 22.80 11.30
N TYR A 401 -50.01 22.27 12.15
CA TYR A 401 -50.87 21.15 11.78
C TYR A 401 -52.10 21.64 11.02
N GLU A 402 -52.26 21.16 9.79
CA GLU A 402 -53.41 21.42 8.94
C GLU A 402 -54.12 20.09 8.64
N PRO A 403 -55.28 19.80 9.27
CA PRO A 403 -55.96 18.50 9.13
C PRO A 403 -56.27 18.10 7.68
N ALA A 404 -56.43 19.08 6.78
CA ALA A 404 -56.73 18.85 5.37
C ALA A 404 -55.56 18.28 4.57
N GLU A 405 -54.33 18.41 5.07
CA GLU A 405 -53.11 17.91 4.39
C GLU A 405 -52.85 16.43 4.68
N GLU A 406 -53.58 15.82 5.61
CA GLU A 406 -53.48 14.38 5.94
C GLU A 406 -52.07 13.91 6.37
N TRP A 407 -51.29 14.81 6.98
CA TRP A 407 -50.06 14.50 7.69
C TRP A 407 -49.81 15.50 8.84
N ALA A 408 -48.93 15.13 9.77
CA ALA A 408 -48.53 16.02 10.87
C ALA A 408 -47.04 15.86 11.20
N ALA A 409 -46.43 16.91 11.77
CA ALA A 409 -45.06 16.86 12.30
C ALA A 409 -45.06 17.23 13.78
N ILE A 410 -44.77 16.24 14.63
CA ILE A 410 -44.70 16.37 16.09
C ILE A 410 -43.24 16.53 16.52
N ASN A 411 -42.97 17.47 17.41
CA ASN A 411 -41.64 17.70 17.98
C ASN A 411 -41.43 16.82 19.21
N MET A 412 -40.53 15.83 19.12
CA MET A 412 -40.15 14.94 20.23
C MET A 412 -38.91 15.43 20.99
N GLY A 413 -38.55 16.70 20.85
CA GLY A 413 -37.36 17.30 21.45
C GLY A 413 -36.17 17.30 20.49
N ASN A 414 -35.48 16.16 20.36
CA ASN A 414 -34.28 16.03 19.52
C ASN A 414 -34.55 15.43 18.12
N VAL A 415 -35.73 14.85 17.91
CA VAL A 415 -36.19 14.21 16.66
C VAL A 415 -37.61 14.69 16.32
N THR A 416 -37.91 14.86 15.03
CA THR A 416 -39.28 15.12 14.55
C THR A 416 -39.99 13.82 14.23
N LEU A 417 -41.20 13.60 14.75
CA LEU A 417 -42.08 12.52 14.31
C LEU A 417 -43.00 13.02 13.19
N TYR A 418 -42.88 12.47 12.00
CA TYR A 418 -43.91 12.65 10.98
C TYR A 418 -44.95 11.54 11.04
N ILE A 419 -46.21 11.93 10.99
CA ILE A 419 -47.36 11.04 10.92
C ILE A 419 -47.95 11.20 9.53
N PHE A 420 -47.95 10.14 8.74
CA PHE A 420 -48.50 10.14 7.38
C PHE A 420 -49.71 9.20 7.27
N LYS A 421 -50.71 9.62 6.49
CA LYS A 421 -51.81 8.74 6.14
C LYS A 421 -51.34 7.64 5.20
N SER A 422 -51.74 6.40 5.48
CA SER A 422 -51.59 5.25 4.60
C SER A 422 -52.91 4.47 4.54
N GLU A 423 -53.25 3.93 3.37
CA GLU A 423 -54.42 3.06 3.17
C GLU A 423 -54.01 1.61 2.83
N ALA A 424 -52.70 1.32 2.85
CA ALA A 424 -52.15 0.05 2.41
C ALA A 424 -51.81 -0.88 3.59
N GLY A 425 -52.23 -2.15 3.47
CA GLY A 425 -51.87 -3.23 4.39
C GLY A 425 -52.74 -3.32 5.65
N GLU A 426 -52.49 -4.34 6.47
CA GLU A 426 -53.00 -4.43 7.84
C GLU A 426 -51.86 -4.07 8.82
N HIS A 427 -52.20 -3.65 10.04
CA HIS A 427 -51.21 -3.40 11.09
C HIS A 427 -50.37 -4.66 11.36
N ALA A 428 -49.06 -4.48 11.51
CA ALA A 428 -48.20 -5.56 11.98
C ALA A 428 -48.63 -6.04 13.38
N PRO A 429 -48.37 -7.29 13.75
CA PRO A 429 -48.63 -7.77 15.11
C PRO A 429 -47.99 -6.85 16.15
N ARG A 430 -48.76 -6.49 17.20
CA ARG A 430 -48.27 -5.65 18.30
C ARG A 430 -47.05 -6.30 18.95
N ARG A 431 -46.08 -5.45 19.33
CA ARG A 431 -44.93 -5.85 20.13
C ARG A 431 -45.37 -6.22 21.55
N THR A 432 -44.62 -7.09 22.22
CA THR A 432 -44.78 -7.41 23.65
C THR A 432 -43.62 -6.85 24.46
N ALA A 433 -43.75 -6.82 25.79
CA ALA A 433 -42.67 -6.43 26.70
C ALA A 433 -41.54 -7.47 26.79
N VAL A 434 -41.67 -8.62 26.10
CA VAL A 434 -40.69 -9.72 26.10
C VAL A 434 -40.01 -9.77 24.73
N ASN A 435 -38.80 -9.21 24.63
CA ASN A 435 -38.09 -9.06 23.35
C ASN A 435 -37.96 -10.35 22.52
N ALA A 436 -37.84 -11.51 23.17
CA ALA A 436 -37.71 -12.80 22.49
C ALA A 436 -38.98 -13.24 21.73
N GLU A 437 -40.12 -12.62 22.01
CA GLU A 437 -41.40 -12.88 21.35
C GLU A 437 -41.65 -11.95 20.15
N ASN A 438 -40.86 -10.88 20.01
CA ASN A 438 -41.00 -9.87 18.96
C ASN A 438 -40.27 -10.27 17.67
N ALA A 439 -40.89 -10.03 16.51
CA ALA A 439 -40.21 -10.19 15.23
C ALA A 439 -39.05 -9.17 15.06
N PRO A 440 -37.95 -9.50 14.35
CA PRO A 440 -36.87 -8.55 14.08
C PRO A 440 -37.37 -7.27 13.37
N GLY A 441 -36.94 -6.09 13.83
CA GLY A 441 -37.31 -4.80 13.24
C GLY A 441 -37.28 -3.66 14.26
N PHE A 442 -37.92 -2.52 13.93
CA PHE A 442 -38.14 -1.43 14.90
C PHE A 442 -39.01 -1.94 16.05
N ASP A 443 -38.53 -1.76 17.28
CA ASP A 443 -39.17 -2.31 18.46
C ASP A 443 -40.05 -1.27 19.16
N SER A 444 -39.48 -0.13 19.54
CA SER A 444 -40.18 0.85 20.38
C SER A 444 -39.54 2.23 20.40
N VAL A 445 -40.28 3.22 20.94
CA VAL A 445 -39.79 4.57 21.26
C VAL A 445 -39.89 4.79 22.76
N ALA A 446 -38.91 5.44 23.39
CA ALA A 446 -38.94 5.76 24.81
C ALA A 446 -38.83 7.26 25.05
N PHE A 447 -39.66 7.78 25.97
CA PHE A 447 -39.64 9.16 26.43
C PHE A 447 -39.08 9.21 27.84
N GLU A 448 -38.04 10.01 28.04
CA GLU A 448 -37.48 10.29 29.36
C GLU A 448 -38.43 11.19 30.16
N VAL A 449 -38.63 10.86 31.42
CA VAL A 449 -39.42 11.64 32.38
C VAL A 449 -38.61 11.88 33.65
N GLU A 450 -38.82 13.03 34.28
CA GLU A 450 -38.14 13.39 35.54
C GLU A 450 -38.58 12.50 36.72
N ASP A 451 -39.85 12.08 36.72
CA ASP A 451 -40.46 11.27 37.77
C ASP A 451 -41.44 10.29 37.12
N LEU A 452 -41.11 9.00 37.15
CA LEU A 452 -41.93 7.96 36.54
C LEU A 452 -43.28 7.79 37.25
N ASP A 453 -43.36 8.00 38.56
CA ASP A 453 -44.60 7.84 39.31
C ASP A 453 -45.62 8.93 38.93
N GLN A 454 -45.15 10.18 38.74
CA GLN A 454 -46.00 11.28 38.27
C GLN A 454 -46.45 11.09 36.82
N ALA A 455 -45.55 10.64 35.94
CA ALA A 455 -45.88 10.38 34.54
C ALA A 455 -46.90 9.24 34.40
N GLU A 456 -46.73 8.14 35.14
CA GLU A 456 -47.70 7.04 35.19
C GLU A 456 -49.06 7.52 35.69
N ALA A 457 -49.10 8.27 36.79
CA ALA A 457 -50.36 8.80 37.34
C ALA A 457 -51.08 9.74 36.37
N HIS A 458 -50.34 10.50 35.55
CA HIS A 458 -50.92 11.36 34.53
C HIS A 458 -51.50 10.55 33.36
N LEU A 459 -50.78 9.53 32.88
CA LEU A 459 -51.18 8.74 31.71
C LEU A 459 -52.20 7.62 32.04
N ASP A 460 -52.34 7.27 33.32
CA ASP A 460 -53.30 6.27 33.77
C ASP A 460 -54.73 6.61 33.34
N GLY A 461 -55.38 5.66 32.66
CA GLY A 461 -56.72 5.83 32.08
C GLY A 461 -56.76 6.58 30.75
N GLN A 462 -55.61 7.09 30.26
CA GLN A 462 -55.48 7.73 28.95
C GLN A 462 -54.74 6.85 27.93
N VAL A 463 -53.94 5.88 28.38
CA VAL A 463 -53.15 4.97 27.52
C VAL A 463 -53.43 3.49 27.81
N GLU A 464 -53.12 2.62 26.84
CA GLU A 464 -53.15 1.16 27.02
C GLU A 464 -51.77 0.67 27.50
N TRP A 465 -51.63 0.40 28.80
CA TRP A 465 -50.39 -0.19 29.34
C TRP A 465 -50.17 -1.63 28.86
N VAL A 466 -48.95 -1.96 28.45
CA VAL A 466 -48.59 -3.29 27.96
C VAL A 466 -48.22 -4.23 29.10
N ASP A 467 -47.47 -3.73 30.08
CA ASP A 467 -47.01 -4.52 31.22
C ASP A 467 -46.87 -3.64 32.48
N GLN A 468 -46.55 -4.27 33.60
CA GLN A 468 -46.13 -3.60 34.82
C GLN A 468 -44.82 -2.85 34.62
N ARG A 469 -44.52 -1.96 35.57
CA ARG A 469 -43.22 -1.27 35.65
C ARG A 469 -42.08 -2.29 35.72
N ILE A 470 -41.03 -2.02 34.94
CA ILE A 470 -39.81 -2.83 34.90
C ILE A 470 -38.67 -2.01 35.51
N GLU A 471 -37.90 -2.65 36.39
CA GLU A 471 -36.63 -2.13 36.88
C GLU A 471 -35.47 -2.91 36.25
N TRP A 472 -34.55 -2.21 35.61
CA TRP A 472 -33.34 -2.79 35.06
C TRP A 472 -32.11 -2.14 35.67
N LYS A 473 -31.14 -2.96 36.08
CA LYS A 473 -29.88 -2.50 36.71
C LYS A 473 -28.69 -3.10 35.97
N HIS A 474 -27.80 -2.23 35.50
CA HIS A 474 -26.55 -2.62 34.88
C HIS A 474 -25.44 -2.78 35.95
N PRO A 475 -24.49 -3.72 35.78
CA PRO A 475 -23.37 -3.91 36.72
C PRO A 475 -22.50 -2.67 36.95
N ASN A 476 -22.52 -1.67 36.07
CA ASN A 476 -21.78 -0.41 36.23
C ASN A 476 -22.48 0.63 37.14
N GLY A 477 -23.60 0.28 37.78
CA GLY A 477 -24.36 1.17 38.66
C GLY A 477 -25.44 2.00 37.95
N THR A 478 -25.53 1.95 36.62
CA THR A 478 -26.65 2.55 35.88
C THR A 478 -27.91 1.74 36.10
N TRP A 479 -29.04 2.39 36.32
CA TRP A 479 -30.33 1.72 36.38
C TRP A 479 -31.43 2.53 35.72
N TYR A 480 -32.49 1.86 35.29
CA TYR A 480 -33.65 2.46 34.65
C TYR A 480 -34.91 1.90 35.29
N ARG A 481 -35.90 2.76 35.49
CA ARG A 481 -37.30 2.36 35.67
C ARG A 481 -38.05 2.75 34.42
N TYR A 482 -38.82 1.83 33.85
CA TYR A 482 -39.62 2.16 32.67
C TYR A 482 -40.91 1.35 32.63
N ARG A 483 -41.89 1.85 31.89
CA ARG A 483 -43.18 1.17 31.72
C ARG A 483 -43.67 1.27 30.27
N PRO A 484 -43.96 0.14 29.60
CA PRO A 484 -44.45 0.13 28.23
C PRO A 484 -45.95 0.39 28.11
N PHE A 485 -46.35 1.14 27.09
CA PHE A 485 -47.73 1.37 26.68
C PHE A 485 -47.83 1.45 25.15
N PHE A 486 -49.04 1.36 24.61
CA PHE A 486 -49.29 1.55 23.18
C PHE A 486 -49.76 2.97 22.86
N ASP A 487 -49.36 3.45 21.69
CA ASP A 487 -50.14 4.48 20.99
C ASP A 487 -51.46 3.90 20.46
N PRO A 488 -52.38 4.72 19.92
CA PRO A 488 -53.66 4.25 19.40
C PRO A 488 -53.53 3.18 18.31
N ASP A 489 -52.46 3.21 17.52
CA ASP A 489 -52.18 2.32 16.39
C ASP A 489 -51.42 1.05 16.81
N GLY A 490 -51.10 0.90 18.10
CA GLY A 490 -50.42 -0.27 18.65
C GLY A 490 -48.90 -0.21 18.55
N ASN A 491 -48.31 0.94 18.23
CA ASN A 491 -46.87 1.14 18.31
C ASN A 491 -46.42 1.15 19.77
N MET A 492 -45.33 0.45 20.07
CA MET A 492 -44.82 0.33 21.43
C MET A 492 -44.08 1.61 21.84
N LEU A 493 -44.52 2.20 22.96
CA LEU A 493 -43.92 3.35 23.59
C LEU A 493 -43.50 3.02 25.04
N TYR A 494 -42.52 3.74 25.55
CA TYR A 494 -42.09 3.67 26.94
C TYR A 494 -42.04 5.07 27.54
N ILE A 495 -42.38 5.19 28.82
CA ILE A 495 -41.87 6.27 29.67
C ILE A 495 -40.75 5.68 30.52
N THR A 496 -39.63 6.41 30.64
CA THR A 496 -38.41 5.93 31.29
C THR A 496 -37.83 6.99 32.22
N GLU A 497 -37.40 6.57 33.40
CA GLU A 497 -36.65 7.36 34.37
C GLU A 497 -35.23 6.74 34.46
N PRO A 498 -34.25 7.30 33.75
CA PRO A 498 -32.88 6.84 33.77
C PRO A 498 -32.12 7.36 34.99
N HIS A 499 -31.28 6.52 35.58
CA HIS A 499 -30.26 6.93 36.53
C HIS A 499 -28.89 6.50 36.01
N ILE A 500 -28.14 7.46 35.48
CA ILE A 500 -26.81 7.25 34.94
C ILE A 500 -25.81 7.39 36.09
N SER A 501 -25.02 6.34 36.36
CA SER A 501 -23.91 6.46 37.32
C SER A 501 -22.90 7.45 36.77
N GLU A 502 -22.63 8.55 37.48
CA GLU A 502 -21.50 9.41 37.20
C GLU A 502 -20.21 8.58 37.34
N VAL A 503 -19.55 8.28 36.22
CA VAL A 503 -18.19 7.78 36.25
C VAL A 503 -17.32 8.95 36.71
N VAL A 504 -16.71 8.80 37.89
CA VAL A 504 -15.66 9.69 38.39
C VAL A 504 -14.59 9.86 37.30
N GLU A 505 -14.31 11.11 36.93
CA GLU A 505 -13.27 11.52 35.96
C GLU A 505 -11.93 10.78 36.12
#